data_AF-A0A191ZVZ5-F1
#
_entry.id   AF-A0A191ZVZ5-F1
#
_cell.length_a   1.000
_cell.length_b   1.000
_cell.length_c   1.000
_cell.angle_alpha   90.00
_cell.angle_beta   90.00
_cell.angle_gamma   90.00
#
_symmetry.space_group_name_H-M   'P 1'
#
loop_
_entity.id
_entity.type
_entity.pdbx_description
1 polymer ?
#
loop_
_entity_poly.entity_id
_entity_poly.type
_entity_poly.pdbx_seq_one_letter_code
_entity_poly.pdbx_strand_id
1 'polypeptide(L)'
;MTYYEVNEEFIEKLHGRYTIDAKKLMEHEQFDPNYINEAGTTHLQAAAEVNNTEILSELIKKGADIKAEQNQDTLKQAAYWGNNESVGVLLDAGMDIHYNDEQALRASLVGDKKETSQLLLSRDANADVAIERVLTDSTDPLKGSIKLNQSQQESLEWLRATAEKIHLKNKFDQQLKQLGQHTAQQQSTKKQKI
;
A
#
# COMPACT_ATOMS: atom_id res chain seq x y z
N MET A 1 19.49 25.89 9.81
CA MET A 1 18.12 26.05 9.28
C MET A 1 17.16 25.92 10.45
N THR A 2 16.03 26.62 10.41
CA THR A 2 14.95 26.50 11.40
C THR A 2 14.21 25.17 11.25
N TYR A 3 13.36 24.83 12.24
CA TYR A 3 12.47 23.66 12.16
C TYR A 3 11.65 23.63 10.87
N TYR A 4 11.02 24.75 10.51
CA TYR A 4 10.21 24.82 9.30
C TYR A 4 11.05 24.71 8.02
N GLU A 5 12.18 25.42 7.96
CA GLU A 5 13.07 25.39 6.79
C GLU A 5 13.55 23.95 6.48
N VAL A 6 13.98 23.20 7.49
CA VAL A 6 14.51 21.84 7.31
C VAL A 6 13.45 20.90 6.74
N ASN A 7 12.25 20.95 7.31
CA ASN A 7 11.22 19.97 7.04
C ASN A 7 10.40 20.31 5.78
N GLU A 8 10.20 21.59 5.46
CA GLU A 8 9.64 22.02 4.18
C GLU A 8 10.62 21.75 3.03
N GLU A 9 11.89 22.14 3.21
CA GLU A 9 12.91 21.91 2.18
C GLU A 9 13.04 20.41 1.88
N PHE A 10 12.88 19.54 2.89
CA PHE A 10 12.88 18.08 2.67
C PHE A 10 11.80 17.62 1.69
N ILE A 11 10.55 18.08 1.87
CA ILE A 11 9.44 17.74 0.95
C ILE A 11 9.73 18.29 -0.44
N GLU A 12 10.21 19.52 -0.55
CA GLU A 12 10.58 20.12 -1.83
C GLU A 12 11.67 19.32 -2.56
N LYS A 13 12.71 18.86 -1.84
CA LYS A 13 13.78 18.04 -2.43
C LYS A 13 13.26 16.71 -2.95
N LEU A 14 12.30 16.07 -2.27
CA LEU A 14 11.72 14.81 -2.74
C LEU A 14 11.01 14.99 -4.09
N HIS A 15 10.17 16.02 -4.23
CA HIS A 15 9.48 16.32 -5.48
C HIS A 15 10.44 16.74 -6.60
N GLY A 16 11.51 17.47 -6.25
CA GLY A 16 12.58 17.84 -7.18
C GLY A 16 13.52 16.70 -7.58
N ARG A 17 13.34 15.49 -7.04
CA ARG A 17 14.23 14.31 -7.22
C ARG A 17 15.66 14.52 -6.71
N TYR A 18 15.86 15.42 -5.75
CA TYR A 18 17.13 15.72 -5.09
C TYR A 18 17.34 14.83 -3.85
N THR A 19 17.32 13.51 -4.05
CA THR A 19 17.28 12.52 -2.95
C THR A 19 18.47 12.60 -2.01
N ILE A 20 19.67 12.88 -2.53
CA ILE A 20 20.89 13.07 -1.72
C ILE A 20 20.73 14.24 -0.75
N ASP A 21 20.12 15.34 -1.20
CA ASP A 21 19.93 16.52 -0.36
C ASP A 21 18.81 16.29 0.65
N ALA A 22 17.73 15.59 0.26
CA ALA A 22 16.70 15.13 1.20
C ALA A 22 17.32 14.27 2.33
N LYS A 23 18.19 13.32 2.01
CA LYS A 23 18.89 12.52 3.03
C LYS A 23 19.75 13.34 3.98
N LYS A 24 20.45 14.36 3.49
CA LYS A 24 21.23 15.26 4.37
C LYS A 24 20.33 15.99 5.36
N LEU A 25 19.13 16.39 4.93
CA LEU A 25 18.15 17.05 5.81
C LEU A 25 17.67 16.12 6.92
N MET A 26 17.57 14.81 6.67
CA MET A 26 17.19 13.82 7.69
C MET A 26 18.20 13.68 8.84
N GLU A 27 19.44 14.17 8.67
CA GLU A 27 20.48 14.18 9.69
C GLU A 27 20.56 15.51 10.46
N HIS A 28 19.74 16.50 10.08
CA HIS A 28 19.68 17.78 10.77
C HIS A 28 18.95 17.64 12.12
N GLU A 29 19.42 18.34 13.16
CA GLU A 29 18.86 18.25 14.53
C GLU A 29 17.37 18.63 14.65
N GLN A 30 16.89 19.45 13.72
CA GLN A 30 15.50 19.91 13.66
C GLN A 30 14.62 19.05 12.75
N PHE A 31 15.15 17.97 12.18
CA PHE A 31 14.38 17.08 11.33
C PHE A 31 13.34 16.32 12.16
N ASP A 32 12.10 16.37 11.72
CA ASP A 32 10.98 15.69 12.35
C ASP A 32 10.32 14.77 11.32
N PRO A 33 10.43 13.43 11.48
CA PRO A 33 9.86 12.48 10.53
C PRO A 33 8.31 12.52 10.47
N ASN A 34 7.66 13.22 11.41
CA ASN A 34 6.21 13.38 11.48
C ASN A 34 5.74 14.77 11.04
N TYR A 35 6.64 15.58 10.47
CA TYR A 35 6.30 16.90 9.96
C TYR A 35 5.16 16.85 8.93
N ILE A 36 4.32 17.88 8.98
CA ILE A 36 3.22 18.12 8.05
C ILE A 36 3.37 19.57 7.57
N ASN A 37 3.40 19.77 6.25
CA ASN A 37 3.47 21.11 5.68
C ASN A 37 2.10 21.82 5.68
N GLU A 38 2.09 23.08 5.22
CA GLU A 38 0.86 23.88 5.10
C GLU A 38 -0.20 23.27 4.18
N ALA A 39 0.20 22.41 3.24
CA ALA A 39 -0.71 21.69 2.35
C ALA A 39 -1.30 20.41 2.99
N GLY A 40 -0.90 20.07 4.21
CA GLY A 40 -1.31 18.84 4.89
C GLY A 40 -0.53 17.60 4.46
N THR A 41 0.56 17.75 3.70
CA THR A 41 1.40 16.65 3.23
C THR A 41 2.45 16.30 4.28
N THR A 42 2.52 15.02 4.64
CA THR A 42 3.58 14.51 5.51
C THR A 42 4.82 14.11 4.72
N HIS A 43 5.96 13.98 5.41
CA HIS A 43 7.16 13.38 4.83
C HIS A 43 6.93 11.97 4.26
N LEU A 44 6.14 11.16 4.98
CA LEU A 44 5.81 9.80 4.57
C LEU A 44 4.99 9.79 3.28
N GLN A 45 3.99 10.68 3.17
CA GLN A 45 3.19 10.86 1.96
C GLN A 45 4.03 11.30 0.77
N ALA A 46 4.86 12.34 0.94
CA ALA A 46 5.73 12.83 -0.12
C ALA A 46 6.67 11.73 -0.65
N ALA A 47 7.28 10.95 0.25
CA ALA A 47 8.17 9.85 -0.14
C ALA A 47 7.43 8.72 -0.89
N ALA A 48 6.21 8.38 -0.45
CA ALA A 48 5.38 7.37 -1.09
C ALA A 48 4.86 7.83 -2.47
N GLU A 49 4.55 9.12 -2.64
CA GLU A 49 4.08 9.71 -3.89
C GLU A 49 5.16 9.69 -4.99
N VAL A 50 6.43 9.94 -4.64
CA VAL A 50 7.55 9.89 -5.60
C VAL A 50 8.15 8.48 -5.76
N ASN A 51 7.53 7.48 -5.14
CA ASN A 51 7.97 6.09 -5.10
C ASN A 51 9.41 5.88 -4.58
N ASN A 52 9.86 6.71 -3.64
CA ASN A 52 11.21 6.63 -3.09
C ASN A 52 11.24 5.74 -1.84
N THR A 53 11.31 4.43 -2.07
CA THR A 53 11.29 3.42 -1.00
C THR A 53 12.46 3.48 -0.04
N GLU A 54 13.60 4.02 -0.47
CA GLU A 54 14.77 4.20 0.37
C GLU A 54 14.51 5.25 1.45
N ILE A 55 14.06 6.44 1.04
CA ILE A 55 13.65 7.51 1.97
C ILE A 55 12.48 7.05 2.81
N LEU A 56 11.48 6.40 2.20
CA LEU A 56 10.31 5.90 2.91
C LEU A 56 10.71 4.95 4.05
N SER A 57 11.62 4.00 3.77
CA SER A 57 12.14 3.09 4.78
C SER A 57 12.96 3.79 5.87
N GLU A 58 13.72 4.83 5.52
CA GLU A 58 14.49 5.62 6.48
C GLU A 58 13.59 6.47 7.38
N LEU A 59 12.51 7.06 6.86
CA LEU A 59 11.50 7.78 7.64
C LEU A 59 10.84 6.87 8.68
N ILE A 60 10.44 5.66 8.26
CA ILE A 60 9.84 4.66 9.15
C ILE A 60 10.83 4.26 10.26
N LYS A 61 12.10 4.04 9.92
CA LYS A 61 13.16 3.75 10.91
C LYS A 61 13.40 4.92 11.88
N LYS A 62 13.24 6.16 11.43
CA LYS A 62 13.37 7.37 12.25
C LYS A 62 12.13 7.66 13.10
N GLY A 63 11.06 6.88 12.97
CA GLY A 63 9.86 6.99 13.81
C GLY A 63 8.71 7.77 13.17
N ALA A 64 8.62 7.81 11.84
CA ALA A 64 7.40 8.25 11.17
C ALA A 64 6.22 7.37 11.62
N ASP A 65 5.17 7.99 12.15
CA ASP A 65 4.00 7.32 12.69
C ASP A 65 3.05 6.90 11.57
N ILE A 66 3.23 5.66 11.12
CA ILE A 66 2.40 5.00 10.11
C ILE A 66 0.90 5.00 10.47
N LYS A 67 0.55 5.07 11.76
CA LYS A 67 -0.84 4.99 12.23
C LYS A 67 -1.48 6.35 12.44
N ALA A 68 -0.73 7.43 12.30
CA ALA A 68 -1.27 8.77 12.47
C ALA A 68 -2.40 9.05 11.46
N GLU A 69 -3.41 9.81 11.87
CA GLU A 69 -4.62 10.07 11.07
C GLU A 69 -4.27 10.67 9.70
N GLN A 70 -3.34 11.63 9.66
CA GLN A 70 -2.86 12.26 8.43
C GLN A 70 -2.17 11.27 7.48
N ASN A 71 -1.62 10.16 7.99
CA ASN A 71 -0.89 9.18 7.20
C ASN A 71 -1.77 8.05 6.66
N GLN A 72 -3.03 7.95 7.08
CA GLN A 72 -3.94 6.87 6.66
C GLN A 72 -4.12 6.81 5.13
N ASP A 73 -4.15 7.98 4.49
CA ASP A 73 -4.31 8.10 3.03
C ASP A 73 -3.00 7.84 2.24
N THR A 74 -1.87 7.60 2.91
CA THR A 74 -0.56 7.37 2.24
C THR A 74 -0.62 6.15 1.31
N LEU A 75 -1.21 5.04 1.78
CA LEU A 75 -1.34 3.82 1.00
C LEU A 75 -2.27 4.03 -0.21
N LYS A 76 -3.34 4.82 -0.04
CA LYS A 76 -4.24 5.23 -1.13
C LYS A 76 -3.51 6.01 -2.22
N GLN A 77 -2.69 7.00 -1.85
CA GLN A 77 -1.93 7.80 -2.80
C GLN A 77 -0.93 6.95 -3.59
N ALA A 78 -0.14 6.11 -2.90
CA ALA A 78 0.78 5.19 -3.55
C ALA A 78 0.06 4.23 -4.51
N ALA A 79 -1.10 3.71 -4.10
CA ALA A 79 -1.90 2.80 -4.91
C ALA A 79 -2.51 3.48 -6.15
N TYR A 80 -2.99 4.72 -6.01
CA TYR A 80 -3.52 5.52 -7.12
C TYR A 80 -2.47 5.78 -8.21
N TRP A 81 -1.25 6.13 -7.80
CA TRP A 81 -0.14 6.42 -8.72
C TRP A 81 0.54 5.16 -9.27
N GLY A 82 0.29 4.00 -8.67
CA GLY A 82 0.87 2.73 -9.10
C GLY A 82 2.28 2.49 -8.57
N ASN A 83 2.61 3.12 -7.45
CA ASN A 83 3.93 3.08 -6.80
C ASN A 83 4.08 1.75 -6.05
N ASN A 84 4.21 0.65 -6.79
CA ASN A 84 4.17 -0.72 -6.29
C ASN A 84 5.19 -0.98 -5.17
N GLU A 85 6.41 -0.47 -5.32
CA GLU A 85 7.48 -0.64 -4.34
C GLU A 85 7.13 0.07 -3.03
N SER A 86 6.58 1.29 -3.10
CA SER A 86 6.11 2.01 -1.92
C SER A 86 4.92 1.32 -1.27
N VAL A 87 3.95 0.83 -2.05
CA VAL A 87 2.84 0.00 -1.53
C VAL A 87 3.38 -1.19 -0.75
N GLY A 88 4.39 -1.89 -1.30
CA GLY A 88 5.04 -3.00 -0.61
C GLY A 88 5.64 -2.60 0.74
N VAL A 89 6.45 -1.54 0.77
CA VAL A 89 7.10 -1.04 2.01
C VAL A 89 6.08 -0.60 3.05
N LEU A 90 5.03 0.12 2.65
CA LEU A 90 3.98 0.60 3.57
C LEU A 90 3.22 -0.56 4.21
N LEU A 91 2.88 -1.59 3.42
CA LEU A 91 2.23 -2.79 3.93
C LEU A 91 3.16 -3.61 4.85
N ASP A 92 4.44 -3.71 4.48
CA ASP A 92 5.45 -4.39 5.32
C ASP A 92 5.68 -3.65 6.65
N ALA A 93 5.47 -2.32 6.67
CA ALA A 93 5.50 -1.50 7.87
C ALA A 93 4.21 -1.56 8.71
N GLY A 94 3.20 -2.33 8.26
CA GLY A 94 1.97 -2.58 9.01
C GLY A 94 0.87 -1.55 8.80
N MET A 95 0.86 -0.81 7.68
CA MET A 95 -0.34 -0.08 7.26
C MET A 95 -1.51 -1.02 7.07
N ASP A 96 -2.69 -0.60 7.53
CA ASP A 96 -3.91 -1.38 7.37
C ASP A 96 -4.36 -1.38 5.92
N ILE A 97 -4.26 -2.54 5.27
CA ILE A 97 -4.70 -2.75 3.89
C ILE A 97 -6.22 -2.60 3.74
N HIS A 98 -6.97 -2.86 4.82
CA HIS A 98 -8.43 -2.84 4.83
C HIS A 98 -9.01 -1.46 5.17
N TYR A 99 -8.16 -0.45 5.38
CA TYR A 99 -8.58 0.89 5.76
C TYR A 99 -9.65 1.46 4.82
N ASN A 100 -10.71 2.02 5.43
CA ASN A 100 -11.82 2.70 4.76
C ASN A 100 -12.39 1.92 3.56
N ASP A 101 -12.80 0.68 3.82
CA ASP A 101 -13.37 -0.24 2.84
C ASP A 101 -12.45 -0.43 1.64
N GLU A 102 -11.24 -0.95 1.89
CA GLU A 102 -10.27 -1.29 0.84
C GLU A 102 -9.87 -0.08 -0.02
N GLN A 103 -9.72 1.09 0.61
CA GLN A 103 -9.53 2.36 -0.10
C GLN A 103 -8.33 2.34 -1.04
N ALA A 104 -7.24 1.66 -0.65
CA ALA A 104 -6.06 1.49 -1.49
C ALA A 104 -6.37 0.69 -2.77
N LEU A 105 -7.08 -0.43 -2.64
CA LEU A 105 -7.48 -1.26 -3.78
C LEU A 105 -8.46 -0.53 -4.70
N ARG A 106 -9.39 0.24 -4.12
CA ARG A 106 -10.29 1.10 -4.92
C ARG A 106 -9.51 2.18 -5.66
N ALA A 107 -8.53 2.80 -5.01
CA ALA A 107 -7.70 3.83 -5.63
C ALA A 107 -6.86 3.29 -6.79
N SER A 108 -6.31 2.07 -6.68
CA SER A 108 -5.58 1.45 -7.79
C SER A 108 -6.49 1.14 -8.98
N LEU A 109 -7.77 0.85 -8.77
CA LEU A 109 -8.74 0.71 -9.87
C LEU A 109 -9.00 2.04 -10.57
N VAL A 110 -9.18 3.12 -9.82
CA VAL A 110 -9.41 4.47 -10.39
C VAL A 110 -8.19 4.93 -11.19
N GLY A 111 -6.98 4.63 -10.72
CA GLY A 111 -5.74 4.93 -11.42
C GLY A 111 -5.38 3.98 -12.57
N ASP A 112 -6.21 2.96 -12.83
CA ASP A 112 -5.94 1.84 -13.76
C ASP A 112 -4.58 1.17 -13.51
N LYS A 113 -4.27 0.90 -12.24
CA LYS A 113 -3.03 0.28 -11.77
C LYS A 113 -3.24 -1.20 -11.51
N LYS A 114 -3.20 -1.99 -12.57
CA LYS A 114 -3.46 -3.45 -12.51
C LYS A 114 -2.42 -4.19 -11.68
N GLU A 115 -1.14 -3.85 -11.84
CA GLU A 115 -0.03 -4.43 -11.09
C GLU A 115 -0.19 -4.15 -9.60
N THR A 116 -0.59 -2.93 -9.24
CA THR A 116 -0.84 -2.55 -7.84
C THR A 116 -2.05 -3.25 -7.26
N SER A 117 -3.12 -3.38 -8.04
CA SER A 117 -4.30 -4.14 -7.64
C SER A 117 -3.95 -5.61 -7.37
N GLN A 118 -3.14 -6.23 -8.24
CA GLN A 118 -2.62 -7.58 -8.02
C GLN A 118 -1.76 -7.69 -6.77
N LEU A 119 -0.88 -6.72 -6.53
CA LEU A 119 -0.05 -6.66 -5.33
C LEU A 119 -0.94 -6.61 -4.08
N LEU A 120 -1.91 -5.71 -4.02
CA LEU A 120 -2.84 -5.58 -2.88
C LEU A 120 -3.63 -6.88 -2.66
N LEU A 121 -4.18 -7.48 -3.71
CA LEU A 121 -4.86 -8.77 -3.63
C LEU A 121 -3.93 -9.91 -3.14
N SER A 122 -2.66 -9.88 -3.54
CA SER A 122 -1.66 -10.86 -3.06
C SER A 122 -1.29 -10.69 -1.59
N ARG A 123 -1.60 -9.51 -1.03
CA ARG A 123 -1.44 -9.14 0.38
C ARG A 123 -2.78 -9.22 1.14
N ASP A 124 -3.72 -10.01 0.63
CA ASP A 124 -5.03 -10.30 1.22
C ASP A 124 -6.05 -9.14 1.24
N ALA A 125 -5.90 -8.12 0.37
CA ALA A 125 -6.96 -7.13 0.15
C ALA A 125 -8.27 -7.80 -0.31
N ASN A 126 -9.42 -7.29 0.15
CA ASN A 126 -10.72 -7.87 -0.14
C ASN A 126 -11.38 -7.26 -1.38
N ALA A 127 -11.36 -8.00 -2.50
CA ALA A 127 -12.00 -7.56 -3.74
C ALA A 127 -13.50 -7.32 -3.60
N ASP A 128 -14.23 -8.13 -2.82
CA ASP A 128 -15.68 -8.04 -2.71
C ASP A 128 -16.09 -6.74 -2.01
N VAL A 129 -15.39 -6.39 -0.92
CA VAL A 129 -15.60 -5.11 -0.20
C VAL A 129 -15.29 -3.92 -1.12
N ALA A 130 -14.18 -3.98 -1.87
CA ALA A 130 -13.82 -2.92 -2.81
C ALA A 130 -14.90 -2.75 -3.92
N ILE A 131 -15.36 -3.85 -4.51
CA ILE A 131 -16.39 -3.86 -5.55
C ILE A 131 -17.72 -3.34 -5.00
N GLU A 132 -18.17 -3.85 -3.86
CA GLU A 132 -19.42 -3.41 -3.22
C GLU A 132 -19.41 -1.91 -2.95
N ARG A 133 -18.28 -1.39 -2.44
CA ARG A 133 -18.16 0.04 -2.16
C ARG A 133 -18.19 0.90 -3.42
N VAL A 134 -17.53 0.47 -4.50
CA VAL A 134 -17.59 1.14 -5.81
C VAL A 134 -19.01 1.14 -6.38
N LEU A 135 -19.72 0.02 -6.30
CA LEU A 135 -21.11 -0.09 -6.74
C LEU A 135 -22.05 0.79 -5.91
N THR A 136 -21.85 0.84 -4.59
CA THR A 136 -22.63 1.68 -3.68
C THR A 136 -22.44 3.17 -3.99
N ASP A 137 -21.20 3.62 -4.19
CA ASP A 137 -20.93 5.02 -4.57
C ASP A 137 -21.58 5.39 -5.92
N SER A 138 -21.66 4.45 -6.86
CA SER A 138 -22.31 4.66 -8.17
C SER A 138 -23.84 4.68 -8.12
N THR A 139 -24.44 4.13 -7.05
CA THR A 139 -25.90 4.03 -6.90
C THR A 139 -26.45 4.99 -5.84
N ASP A 140 -25.58 5.75 -5.17
CA ASP A 140 -25.93 6.73 -4.16
C ASP A 140 -26.86 7.82 -4.73
N PRO A 141 -28.13 7.89 -4.28
CA PRO A 141 -29.10 8.84 -4.81
C PRO A 141 -28.73 10.30 -4.51
N LEU A 142 -27.87 10.57 -3.52
CA LEU A 142 -27.39 11.91 -3.19
C LEU A 142 -26.18 12.34 -4.05
N LYS A 143 -25.42 11.37 -4.59
CA LYS A 143 -24.36 11.61 -5.57
C LYS A 143 -24.83 11.44 -7.03
N GLY A 144 -26.10 11.05 -7.19
CA GLY A 144 -26.73 10.67 -8.45
C GLY A 144 -26.41 9.22 -8.81
N SER A 145 -27.38 8.51 -9.39
CA SER A 145 -27.14 7.17 -9.94
C SER A 145 -26.23 7.26 -11.17
N ILE A 146 -24.93 7.28 -10.96
CA ILE A 146 -23.94 7.25 -12.03
C ILE A 146 -23.88 5.82 -12.54
N LYS A 147 -24.52 5.56 -13.68
CA LYS A 147 -24.37 4.27 -14.37
C LYS A 147 -22.89 4.08 -14.70
N LEU A 148 -22.28 3.02 -14.19
CA LEU A 148 -20.91 2.65 -14.53
C LEU A 148 -20.77 2.53 -16.05
N ASN A 149 -19.69 3.09 -16.58
CA ASN A 149 -19.35 2.91 -17.99
C ASN A 149 -18.77 1.50 -18.24
N GLN A 150 -18.67 1.11 -19.51
CA GLN A 150 -18.19 -0.21 -19.89
C GLN A 150 -16.78 -0.51 -19.32
N SER A 151 -15.87 0.46 -19.38
CA SER A 151 -14.51 0.31 -18.84
C SER A 151 -14.50 0.04 -17.34
N GLN A 152 -15.36 0.71 -16.57
CA GLN A 152 -15.48 0.47 -15.13
C GLN A 152 -16.03 -0.93 -14.83
N GLN A 153 -17.01 -1.41 -15.61
CA GLN A 153 -17.55 -2.76 -15.47
C GLN A 153 -16.48 -3.81 -15.77
N GLU A 154 -15.74 -3.65 -16.86
CA GLU A 154 -14.62 -4.53 -17.23
C GLU A 154 -13.54 -4.57 -16.15
N SER A 155 -13.22 -3.44 -15.52
CA SER A 155 -12.26 -3.37 -14.42
C SER A 155 -12.73 -4.13 -13.17
N LEU A 156 -14.03 -4.07 -12.83
CA LEU A 156 -14.59 -4.82 -11.70
C LEU A 156 -14.65 -6.33 -11.97
N GLU A 157 -15.04 -6.73 -13.18
CA GLU A 157 -15.01 -8.13 -13.63
C GLU A 157 -13.58 -8.69 -13.60
N TRP A 158 -12.62 -7.90 -14.13
CA TRP A 158 -11.21 -8.25 -14.08
C TRP A 158 -10.70 -8.41 -12.65
N LEU A 159 -11.06 -7.49 -11.74
CA LEU A 159 -10.64 -7.54 -10.34
C LEU A 159 -11.14 -8.83 -9.68
N ARG A 160 -12.44 -9.13 -9.82
CA ARG A 160 -13.05 -10.34 -9.26
C ARG A 160 -12.37 -11.60 -9.78
N ALA A 161 -12.21 -11.72 -11.09
CA ALA A 161 -11.55 -12.88 -11.70
C ALA A 161 -10.08 -13.02 -11.26
N THR A 162 -9.40 -11.90 -11.01
CA THR A 162 -8.01 -11.89 -10.53
C THR A 162 -7.92 -12.31 -9.06
N ALA A 163 -8.82 -11.81 -8.22
CA ALA A 163 -8.91 -12.18 -6.82
C ALA A 163 -9.17 -13.68 -6.63
N GLU A 164 -10.11 -14.25 -7.39
CA GLU A 164 -10.40 -15.69 -7.38
C GLU A 164 -9.15 -16.53 -7.74
N LYS A 165 -8.41 -16.11 -8.77
CA LYS A 165 -7.16 -16.76 -9.18
C LYS A 165 -6.09 -16.70 -8.09
N ILE A 166 -5.88 -15.53 -7.48
CA ILE A 166 -4.89 -15.34 -6.41
C ILE A 166 -5.28 -16.15 -5.17
N HIS A 167 -6.56 -16.12 -4.77
CA HIS A 167 -7.07 -16.90 -3.65
C HIS A 167 -6.83 -18.41 -3.86
N LEU A 168 -7.16 -18.94 -5.04
CA LEU A 168 -6.92 -20.34 -5.38
C LEU A 168 -5.43 -20.70 -5.33
N LYS A 169 -4.57 -19.82 -5.86
CA LYS A 169 -3.11 -20.00 -5.81
C LYS A 169 -2.60 -20.03 -4.38
N ASN A 170 -2.97 -19.04 -3.55
CA ASN A 170 -2.56 -18.97 -2.15
C ASN A 170 -3.00 -20.20 -1.36
N LYS A 171 -4.25 -20.65 -1.57
CA LYS A 171 -4.78 -21.89 -0.98
C LYS A 171 -3.96 -23.12 -1.38
N PHE A 172 -3.61 -23.24 -2.66
CA PHE A 172 -2.78 -24.34 -3.17
C PHE A 172 -1.36 -24.32 -2.57
N ASP A 173 -0.71 -23.15 -2.52
CA ASP A 173 0.62 -22.98 -1.97
C ASP A 173 0.67 -23.35 -0.47
N GLN A 174 -0.36 -22.97 0.29
CA GLN A 174 -0.51 -23.38 1.69
C GLN A 174 -0.64 -24.90 1.85
N GLN A 175 -1.43 -25.56 1.00
CA GLN A 175 -1.59 -27.02 1.00
C GLN A 175 -0.26 -27.73 0.69
N LEU A 176 0.49 -27.25 -0.30
CA LEU A 176 1.81 -27.79 -0.63
C LEU A 176 2.80 -27.67 0.54
N LYS A 177 2.80 -26.52 1.23
CA LYS A 177 3.66 -26.29 2.40
C LYS A 177 3.34 -27.27 3.54
N GLN A 178 2.06 -27.53 3.80
CA GLN A 178 1.62 -28.51 4.80
C GLN A 178 2.03 -29.94 4.42
N LEU A 179 1.87 -30.34 3.15
CA LEU A 179 2.29 -31.65 2.67
C LEU A 179 3.80 -31.88 2.83
N GLY A 180 4.62 -30.87 2.52
CA GLY A 180 6.08 -30.92 2.70
C GLY A 180 6.49 -31.10 4.16
N GLN A 181 5.85 -30.39 5.08
CA GLN A 181 6.09 -30.50 6.52
C GLN A 181 5.72 -31.87 7.08
N HIS A 182 4.55 -32.40 6.72
CA HIS A 182 4.13 -33.75 7.10
C HIS A 182 5.11 -34.82 6.62
N THR A 183 5.61 -34.70 5.39
CA THR A 183 6.57 -35.66 4.81
C THR A 183 7.91 -35.65 5.56
N ALA A 184 8.43 -34.46 5.90
CA ALA A 184 9.66 -34.33 6.67
C ALA A 184 9.55 -34.91 8.10
N GLN A 185 8.41 -34.72 8.76
CA GLN A 185 8.16 -35.23 10.12
C GLN A 185 7.98 -36.75 10.18
N GLN A 186 7.43 -37.37 9.13
CA GLN A 186 7.33 -38.83 9.02
C GLN A 186 8.69 -39.49 8.76
N GLN A 187 9.61 -38.81 8.06
CA GLN A 187 10.95 -39.34 7.81
C GLN A 187 11.87 -39.23 9.04
N SER A 188 11.75 -38.16 9.83
CA SER A 188 12.54 -38.00 11.06
C SER A 188 12.15 -39.00 12.16
N THR A 189 10.85 -39.27 12.33
CA THR A 189 10.33 -40.24 13.31
C THR A 189 10.68 -41.69 12.97
N LYS A 190 10.81 -42.04 11.69
CA LYS A 190 11.32 -43.37 11.27
C LYS A 190 12.80 -43.54 11.57
N LYS A 191 13.63 -42.50 11.44
CA LYS A 191 15.07 -42.56 11.72
C LYS A 191 15.42 -42.63 13.21
N GLN A 192 14.55 -42.13 14.10
CA GLN A 192 14.76 -42.20 15.55
C GLN A 192 14.32 -43.53 16.19
N LYS A 193 13.65 -44.40 15.44
CA LYS A 193 13.16 -45.71 15.90
C LYS A 193 14.02 -46.91 15.44
N ILE A 194 15.20 -46.63 14.87
CA ILE A 194 16.21 -47.60 14.44
C ILE A 194 17.47 -47.31 15.24
#